data_AF-A0A2M8W334-F1
#
_entry.id   AF-A0A2M8W334-F1
#
_cell.length_a   1.000
_cell.length_b   1.000
_cell.length_c   1.000
_cell.angle_alpha   90.00
_cell.angle_beta   90.00
_cell.angle_gamma   90.00
#
_symmetry.space_group_name_H-M   'P 1'
#
loop_
_entity.id
_entity.type
_entity.pdbx_description
1 polymer ?
#
loop_
_entity_poly.entity_id
_entity_poly.type
_entity_poly.pdbx_seq_one_letter_code
_entity_poly.pdbx_strand_id
1 'polypeptide(L)'
;MTRLTVILGALLVSACTPMTPERAADICEERAQAAQGPDVGVAVGANSNTGPFASAGISISLDALRGRDPVAVYDSCVLDLTGEAPIRPARLRAI
;
A
#
# COMPACT_ATOMS: atom_id res chain seq x y z
N MET A 1 4.83 21.63 36.15
CA MET A 1 4.02 21.83 34.92
C MET A 1 4.91 21.92 33.67
N THR A 2 6.01 22.69 33.67
CA THR A 2 6.97 22.80 32.55
C THR A 2 7.67 21.51 32.12
N ARG A 3 7.89 20.54 33.02
CA ARG A 3 8.48 19.23 32.66
C ARG A 3 7.50 18.34 31.87
N LEU A 4 6.19 18.51 32.09
CA LEU A 4 5.17 17.69 31.42
C LEU A 4 5.01 18.10 29.95
N THR A 5 5.13 19.41 29.66
CA THR A 5 5.10 19.96 28.30
C THR A 5 6.31 19.55 27.46
N VAL A 6 7.50 19.44 28.06
CA VAL A 6 8.71 18.98 27.35
C VAL A 6 8.61 17.49 26.96
N ILE A 7 8.09 16.65 27.85
CA ILE A 7 7.90 15.22 27.57
C ILE A 7 6.84 15.03 26.47
N LEU A 8 5.73 15.77 26.53
CA LEU A 8 4.68 15.70 25.52
C LEU A 8 5.15 16.21 24.14
N GLY A 9 6.02 17.22 24.11
CA GLY A 9 6.65 17.71 22.88
C GLY A 9 7.59 16.68 22.24
N ALA A 10 8.40 15.98 23.04
CA ALA A 10 9.35 14.98 22.53
C ALA A 10 8.66 13.75 21.90
N LEU A 11 7.51 13.34 22.44
CA LEU A 11 6.69 12.22 21.92
C LEU A 11 6.09 12.52 20.53
N LEU A 12 5.83 13.78 20.21
CA LEU A 12 5.27 14.17 18.91
C LEU A 12 6.31 14.12 17.78
N VAL A 13 7.60 14.26 18.10
CA VAL A 13 8.68 14.26 17.10
C VAL A 13 9.09 12.84 16.68
N SER A 14 8.87 11.83 17.53
CA SER A 14 9.18 10.43 17.17
C SER A 14 8.23 9.81 16.14
N ALA A 15 7.18 10.52 15.70
CA ALA A 15 6.25 10.01 14.69
C ALA A 15 6.77 10.10 13.23
N CYS A 16 7.84 10.86 12.99
CA CYS A 16 8.46 10.98 11.66
C CYS A 16 9.77 10.18 11.60
N THR A 17 9.68 8.86 11.50
CA THR A 17 10.83 8.04 11.10
C THR A 17 10.85 7.91 9.57
N PRO A 18 12.02 8.02 8.92
CA PRO A 18 12.14 7.77 7.49
C PRO A 18 11.72 6.32 7.17
N MET A 19 11.00 6.14 6.06
CA MET A 19 10.58 4.81 5.60
C MET A 19 11.81 4.02 5.14
N THR A 20 11.91 2.74 5.53
CA THR A 20 13.01 1.91 5.04
C THR A 20 12.78 1.52 3.58
N PRO A 21 13.86 1.37 2.77
CA PRO A 21 13.73 0.98 1.36
C PRO A 21 12.99 -0.34 1.14
N GLU A 22 13.16 -1.31 2.05
CA GLU A 22 12.46 -2.60 2.00
C GLU A 22 10.96 -2.40 2.18
N ARG A 23 10.56 -1.55 3.14
CA ARG A 23 9.15 -1.30 3.41
C ARG A 23 8.50 -0.51 2.28
N ALA A 24 9.22 0.45 1.70
CA ALA A 24 8.76 1.17 0.52
C ALA A 24 8.58 0.22 -0.68
N ALA A 25 9.54 -0.70 -0.90
CA ALA A 25 9.44 -1.70 -1.96
C ALA A 25 8.18 -2.56 -1.82
N ASP A 26 7.86 -3.07 -0.63
CA ASP A 26 6.64 -3.87 -0.41
C ASP A 26 5.36 -3.09 -0.74
N ILE A 27 5.27 -1.84 -0.27
CA ILE A 27 4.10 -0.97 -0.51
C ILE A 27 3.96 -0.61 -1.99
N CYS A 28 5.08 -0.31 -2.64
CA CYS A 28 5.08 0.07 -4.05
C CYS A 28 4.83 -1.12 -4.98
N GLU A 29 5.23 -2.33 -4.59
CA GLU A 29 4.87 -3.56 -5.31
C GLU A 29 3.35 -3.77 -5.32
N GLU A 30 2.65 -3.57 -4.19
CA GLU A 30 1.18 -3.65 -4.15
C GLU A 30 0.52 -2.64 -5.11
N ARG A 31 1.05 -1.41 -5.20
CA ARG A 31 0.55 -0.40 -6.15
C ARG A 31 0.80 -0.78 -7.60
N ALA A 32 1.99 -1.26 -7.92
CA ALA A 32 2.33 -1.75 -9.25
C ALA A 32 1.47 -2.96 -9.65
N GLN A 33 1.16 -3.82 -8.69
CA GLN A 33 0.23 -4.92 -8.87
C GLN A 33 -1.18 -4.44 -9.19
N ALA A 34 -1.69 -3.44 -8.48
CA ALA A 34 -2.98 -2.84 -8.76
C ALA A 34 -3.02 -2.10 -10.11
N ALA A 35 -1.88 -1.68 -10.66
CA ALA A 35 -1.79 -1.05 -11.98
C ALA A 35 -1.93 -2.05 -13.15
N GLN A 36 -1.73 -3.34 -12.91
CA GLN A 36 -1.88 -4.39 -13.93
C GLN A 36 -3.33 -4.65 -14.34
N GLY A 37 -4.29 -4.30 -13.50
CA GLY A 37 -5.71 -4.51 -13.80
C GLY A 37 -6.61 -4.55 -12.56
N PRO A 38 -7.89 -4.93 -12.76
CA PRO A 38 -8.85 -5.09 -11.66
C PRO A 38 -8.43 -6.15 -10.64
N ASP A 39 -8.59 -5.83 -9.37
CA ASP A 39 -8.60 -6.78 -8.26
C ASP A 39 -10.02 -7.29 -8.02
N VAL A 40 -10.18 -8.61 -8.04
CA VAL A 40 -11.47 -9.28 -7.83
C VAL A 40 -11.40 -10.07 -6.53
N GLY A 41 -12.29 -9.76 -5.59
CA GLY A 41 -12.44 -10.47 -4.33
C GLY A 41 -13.81 -11.14 -4.25
N VAL A 42 -13.84 -12.38 -3.75
CA VAL A 42 -15.07 -13.08 -3.39
C VAL A 42 -14.94 -13.52 -1.94
N ALA A 43 -15.96 -13.23 -1.13
CA ALA A 43 -16.04 -13.68 0.25
C ALA A 43 -17.30 -14.51 0.44
N VAL A 44 -17.17 -15.63 1.15
CA VAL A 44 -18.27 -16.53 1.50
C VAL A 44 -18.17 -16.82 3.00
N GLY A 45 -19.29 -16.75 3.71
CA GLY A 45 -19.32 -16.95 5.14
C GLY A 45 -20.71 -17.33 5.67
N ALA A 46 -20.83 -17.44 6.98
CA ALA A 46 -22.09 -17.69 7.66
C ALA A 46 -22.14 -16.95 9.00
N ASN A 47 -23.34 -16.51 9.38
CA ASN A 47 -23.63 -15.81 10.63
C ASN A 47 -24.77 -16.53 11.37
N SER A 48 -24.68 -16.64 12.68
CA SER A 48 -25.72 -17.25 13.53
C SER A 48 -27.06 -16.51 13.51
N ASN A 49 -27.08 -15.22 13.15
CA ASN A 49 -28.32 -14.42 13.12
C ASN A 49 -28.99 -14.38 11.74
N THR A 50 -28.18 -14.35 10.67
CA THR A 50 -28.67 -14.13 9.29
C THR A 50 -28.45 -15.31 8.35
N GLY A 51 -27.78 -16.36 8.81
CA GLY A 51 -27.47 -17.55 8.00
C GLY A 51 -26.26 -17.34 7.06
N PRO A 52 -26.16 -18.14 5.98
CA PRO A 52 -25.07 -18.04 5.01
C PRO A 52 -25.10 -16.73 4.20
N PHE A 53 -23.93 -16.22 3.83
CA PHE A 53 -23.80 -15.03 2.97
C PHE A 53 -22.63 -15.18 1.99
N ALA A 54 -22.73 -14.45 0.88
CA ALA A 54 -21.66 -14.28 -0.09
C ALA A 54 -21.59 -12.82 -0.55
N SER A 55 -20.38 -12.31 -0.78
CA SER A 55 -20.14 -11.00 -1.37
C SER A 55 -19.02 -11.08 -2.41
N ALA A 56 -19.11 -10.21 -3.42
CA ALA A 56 -18.07 -10.05 -4.42
C ALA A 56 -17.77 -8.56 -4.58
N GLY A 57 -16.51 -8.23 -4.84
CA GLY A 57 -16.04 -6.87 -5.04
C GLY A 57 -15.02 -6.80 -6.16
N ILE A 58 -15.07 -5.72 -6.91
CA ILE A 58 -14.08 -5.40 -7.95
C ILE A 58 -13.50 -4.04 -7.59
N SER A 59 -12.17 -3.95 -7.54
CA SER A 59 -11.43 -2.71 -7.32
C SER A 59 -10.51 -2.46 -8.50
N ILE A 60 -10.47 -1.24 -9.01
CA ILE A 60 -9.57 -0.87 -10.12
C ILE A 60 -8.77 0.36 -9.68
N SER A 61 -7.45 0.29 -9.80
CA SER A 61 -6.59 1.44 -9.53
C SER A 61 -6.73 2.50 -10.64
N LEU A 62 -6.49 3.75 -10.27
CA LEU A 62 -6.50 4.83 -11.24
C LEU A 62 -5.34 4.73 -12.24
N ASP A 63 -4.23 4.11 -11.84
CA ASP A 63 -3.08 3.83 -12.71
C ASP A 63 -3.42 2.78 -13.78
N ALA A 64 -4.17 1.73 -13.41
CA ALA A 64 -4.69 0.75 -14.36
C ALA A 64 -5.66 1.41 -15.37
N LEU A 65 -6.58 2.28 -14.90
CA LEU A 65 -7.49 3.01 -15.80
C LEU A 65 -6.75 3.92 -16.78
N ARG A 66 -5.61 4.46 -16.35
CA ARG A 66 -4.75 5.32 -17.18
C ARG A 66 -3.78 4.54 -18.06
N GLY A 67 -3.76 3.21 -17.97
CA GLY A 67 -2.81 2.36 -18.70
C GLY A 67 -1.36 2.67 -18.35
N ARG A 68 -1.09 3.08 -17.11
CA ARG A 68 0.28 3.33 -16.65
C ARG A 68 1.05 2.01 -16.63
N ASP A 69 2.32 2.06 -17.06
CA ASP A 69 3.22 0.92 -16.94
C ASP A 69 3.44 0.56 -15.46
N PRO A 70 3.16 -0.68 -15.03
CA PRO A 70 3.35 -1.13 -13.65
C PRO A 70 4.77 -0.95 -13.14
N VAL A 71 5.79 -1.14 -13.99
CA VAL A 71 7.19 -0.98 -13.59
C VAL A 71 7.50 0.49 -13.31
N ALA A 72 7.08 1.40 -14.20
CA ALA A 72 7.21 2.83 -13.95
C ALA A 72 6.45 3.32 -12.69
N VAL A 73 5.27 2.74 -12.40
CA VAL A 73 4.53 3.03 -11.15
C VAL A 73 5.33 2.61 -9.92
N TYR A 74 5.93 1.42 -9.92
CA TYR A 74 6.80 0.96 -8.85
C TYR A 74 7.98 1.92 -8.63
N ASP A 75 8.72 2.22 -9.69
CA ASP A 75 9.93 3.04 -9.62
C ASP A 75 9.62 4.45 -9.08
N SER A 76 8.56 5.08 -9.61
CA SER A 76 8.12 6.40 -9.14
C SER A 76 7.69 6.38 -7.66
N CYS A 77 6.99 5.33 -7.23
CA CYS A 77 6.52 5.21 -5.86
C CYS A 77 7.69 5.06 -4.87
N VAL A 78 8.70 4.26 -5.19
CA VAL A 78 9.87 4.09 -4.31
C VAL A 78 10.65 5.39 -4.23
N LEU A 79 10.91 6.03 -5.37
CA LEU A 79 11.60 7.31 -5.42
C LEU A 79 10.86 8.39 -4.62
N ASP A 80 9.53 8.45 -4.71
CA ASP A 80 8.71 9.42 -3.97
C ASP A 80 8.72 9.17 -2.46
N LEU A 81 8.80 7.91 -2.02
CA LEU A 81 8.74 7.54 -0.60
C LEU A 81 10.09 7.62 0.10
N THR A 82 11.18 7.28 -0.60
CA THR A 82 12.50 7.15 0.03
C THR A 82 13.51 8.16 -0.52
N GLY A 83 13.34 8.61 -1.77
CA GLY A 83 14.31 9.48 -2.46
C GLY A 83 15.44 8.70 -3.15
N GLU A 84 15.41 7.37 -3.11
CA GLU A 84 16.40 6.50 -3.76
C GLU A 84 15.77 5.62 -4.84
N ALA A 85 16.62 5.02 -5.67
CA ALA A 85 16.19 4.02 -6.64
C ALA A 85 15.79 2.71 -5.93
N PRO A 86 14.89 1.90 -6.54
CA PRO A 86 14.47 0.64 -5.95
C PRO A 86 15.62 -0.34 -5.69
N ILE A 87 15.56 -0.99 -4.52
CA ILE A 87 16.56 -1.99 -4.11
C ILE A 87 16.42 -3.34 -4.84
N ARG A 88 15.29 -3.56 -5.54
CA ARG A 88 14.97 -4.79 -6.25
C ARG A 88 13.96 -4.51 -7.38
N PRO A 89 13.88 -5.38 -8.42
CA PRO A 89 12.86 -5.25 -9.45
C PRO A 89 11.45 -5.52 -8.89
N ALA A 90 10.44 -4.88 -9.49
CA ALA A 90 9.04 -5.06 -9.11
C ALA A 90 8.58 -6.52 -9.28
N ARG A 91 7.96 -7.08 -8.24
CA ARG A 91 7.26 -8.38 -8.34
C ARG A 91 5.82 -8.17 -8.81
N LEU A 92 5.62 -8.36 -10.11
CA LEU A 92 4.31 -8.28 -10.76
C LEU A 92 3.53 -9.61 -10.62
N ARG A 93 2.23 -9.58 -10.92
CA ARG A 93 1.38 -10.77 -10.86
C ARG A 93 1.70 -11.63 -12.08
N ALA A 94 1.75 -12.95 -11.90
CA ALA A 94 1.82 -13.83 -13.05
C ALA A 94 0.45 -13.80 -13.76
N ILE A 95 0.47 -13.51 -15.05
CA ILE A 95 -0.70 -13.43 -15.94
C ILE A 95 -0.86 -14.73 -16.71
#